data_AF-A0A811UE04-F1
#
_entry.id   AF-A0A811UE04-F1
#
_cell.length_a   1.000
_cell.length_b   1.000
_cell.length_c   1.000
_cell.angle_alpha   90.00
_cell.angle_beta   90.00
_cell.angle_gamma   90.00
#
_symmetry.space_group_name_H-M   'P 1'
#
loop_
_entity.id
_entity.type
_entity.pdbx_description
1 polymer ?
#
loop_
_entity_poly.entity_id
_entity_poly.type
_entity_poly.pdbx_seq_one_letter_code
_entity_poly.pdbx_strand_id
1 'polypeptide(L)'
;MALLIVESPAKAKTIGKYLGKEFKVAASFGHVRDLPVKNGSVDPDNDFAIKYEIIKKAEKYVKELVKEASKTSDIYLATDPDREGEAIAWNVVEALKERKAINNKSNIHRVVLNEITKMAVQEAIKNPRKINMDLVRAQQARRALDYLVGFSLSPLLWTKLSGSKSAGRVQSVALKLICEREDEINKFIPQEYWSIKAEMQNSKDKTFFTMLSYYDNKKLEKFDIKNQEEAKNLVRDIESKQYAIRTVEHKQVKRSPLPPFITSSLQQDAVNKLHFNVKNVMRIAQNLYEGIDIGGETIGLITYMRTDGFYIADEAIISIRELIKSLYGNKYLPKSPRQYVKKVKNAQEAHEAIRPTDINRTPDSIKSYLTPEQFKLYDLIWKRTIISQMKSVIIDQVAVEISSTDKKIILRAIYNDNIDIEDEGLLATMKEGETCKLISVDLKQHFTQPPLRYSEASIVKKMEEIGIGRPSTYAIIISVLQDPQMEEKLDLISNGRADWKKRTKLFLDTIF
;
A
#
# COMPACT_ATOMS: atom_id res chain seq x y z
N MET A 1 -15.50 -36.55 15.75
CA MET A 1 -14.88 -35.23 15.94
C MET A 1 -13.85 -35.05 14.84
N ALA A 2 -14.03 -34.06 13.97
CA ALA A 2 -13.08 -33.76 12.91
C ALA A 2 -11.90 -32.92 13.44
N LEU A 3 -10.76 -32.94 12.75
CA LEU A 3 -9.62 -32.09 13.07
C LEU A 3 -9.58 -30.92 12.10
N LEU A 4 -9.53 -29.68 12.60
CA LEU A 4 -9.31 -28.48 11.79
C LEU A 4 -7.97 -27.85 12.16
N ILE A 5 -7.10 -27.64 11.17
CA ILE A 5 -5.75 -27.11 11.34
C ILE A 5 -5.67 -25.71 10.72
N VAL A 6 -5.18 -24.74 11.48
CA VAL A 6 -4.94 -23.34 11.06
C VAL A 6 -3.48 -22.96 11.30
N GLU A 7 -3.05 -21.82 10.75
CA GLU A 7 -1.66 -21.38 10.88
C GLU A 7 -1.32 -20.79 12.26
N SER A 8 -2.28 -20.13 12.94
CA SER A 8 -2.01 -19.38 14.17
C SER A 8 -2.93 -19.76 15.35
N PRO A 9 -2.46 -19.60 16.61
CA PRO A 9 -3.27 -19.87 17.79
C PRO A 9 -4.47 -18.94 17.96
N ALA A 10 -4.34 -17.67 17.56
CA ALA A 10 -5.42 -16.70 17.65
C ALA A 10 -6.59 -17.13 16.74
N LYS A 11 -6.28 -17.49 15.48
CA LYS A 11 -7.25 -18.05 14.54
C LYS A 11 -7.88 -19.34 15.05
N ALA A 12 -7.09 -20.21 15.69
CA ALA A 12 -7.60 -21.46 16.29
C ALA A 12 -8.63 -21.18 17.39
N LYS A 13 -8.36 -20.19 18.25
CA LYS A 13 -9.28 -19.75 19.30
C LYS A 13 -10.58 -19.19 18.71
N THR A 14 -10.48 -18.31 17.70
CA THR A 14 -11.63 -17.69 17.05
C THR A 14 -12.52 -18.73 16.37
N ILE A 15 -11.95 -19.57 15.49
CA ILE A 15 -12.69 -20.60 14.76
C ILE A 15 -13.26 -21.67 15.71
N GLY A 16 -12.50 -22.05 16.74
CA GLY A 16 -12.96 -23.02 17.75
C GLY A 16 -14.25 -22.59 18.46
N LYS A 17 -14.43 -21.29 18.74
CA LYS A 17 -15.68 -20.76 19.31
C LYS A 17 -16.89 -20.94 18.37
N TYR A 18 -16.68 -20.87 17.05
CA TYR A 18 -17.77 -20.96 16.07
C TYR A 18 -18.21 -22.39 15.75
N LEU A 19 -17.28 -23.35 15.83
CA LEU A 19 -17.53 -24.76 15.49
C LEU A 19 -17.93 -25.63 16.66
N GLY A 20 -17.69 -25.17 17.90
CA GLY A 20 -18.08 -25.90 19.10
C GLY A 20 -17.38 -27.25 19.21
N LYS A 21 -18.09 -28.26 19.72
CA LYS A 21 -17.53 -29.57 20.11
C LYS A 21 -17.36 -30.56 18.94
N GLU A 22 -17.85 -30.24 17.76
CA GLU A 22 -17.77 -31.14 16.59
C GLU A 22 -16.36 -31.19 16.00
N PHE A 23 -15.58 -30.12 16.20
CA PHE A 23 -14.22 -29.95 15.70
C PHE A 23 -13.22 -29.80 16.84
N LYS A 24 -12.10 -30.53 16.73
CA LYS A 24 -10.87 -30.18 17.42
C LYS A 24 -10.12 -29.18 16.54
N VAL A 25 -9.93 -27.95 17.00
CA VAL A 25 -9.15 -26.94 16.27
C VAL A 25 -7.72 -26.90 16.83
N ALA A 26 -6.73 -27.01 15.94
CA ALA A 26 -5.30 -27.01 16.27
C ALA A 26 -4.52 -26.02 15.38
N ALA A 27 -3.37 -25.54 15.86
CA ALA A 27 -2.53 -24.59 15.14
C ALA A 27 -1.20 -25.23 14.72
N SER A 28 -0.76 -24.98 13.48
CA SER A 28 0.56 -25.41 12.99
C SER A 28 1.71 -24.49 13.41
N PHE A 29 1.38 -23.27 13.86
CA PHE A 29 2.33 -22.19 14.16
C PHE A 29 3.16 -21.80 12.92
N GLY A 30 2.49 -21.71 11.76
CA GLY A 30 3.08 -21.38 10.47
C GLY A 30 3.61 -22.60 9.72
N HIS A 31 4.75 -22.44 9.05
CA HIS A 31 5.42 -23.50 8.30
C HIS A 31 5.93 -24.60 9.23
N VAL A 32 5.70 -25.87 8.86
CA VAL A 32 6.16 -27.06 9.62
C VAL A 32 7.36 -27.76 8.98
N ARG A 33 7.56 -27.55 7.67
CA ARG A 33 8.67 -28.07 6.87
C ARG A 33 9.36 -26.91 6.16
N ASP A 34 10.67 -27.01 5.96
CA ASP A 34 11.45 -26.06 5.15
C ASP A 34 12.64 -26.77 4.49
N LEU A 35 13.35 -26.07 3.61
CA LEU A 35 14.57 -26.54 2.97
C LEU A 35 15.71 -26.59 4.00
N PRO A 36 16.48 -27.68 4.06
CA PRO A 36 17.70 -27.73 4.86
C PRO A 36 18.67 -26.62 4.47
N VAL A 37 19.37 -26.04 5.44
CA VAL A 37 20.39 -24.99 5.23
C VAL A 37 21.73 -25.60 4.78
N LYS A 38 21.68 -26.54 3.84
CA LYS A 38 22.83 -27.27 3.29
C LYS A 38 22.72 -27.28 1.76
N ASN A 39 23.82 -27.58 1.08
CA ASN A 39 23.87 -27.71 -0.38
C ASN A 39 22.97 -28.85 -0.86
N GLY A 40 22.35 -28.67 -2.03
CA GLY A 40 21.57 -29.72 -2.69
C GLY A 40 20.17 -29.94 -2.11
N SER A 41 19.60 -28.93 -1.44
CA SER A 41 18.19 -28.92 -1.01
C SER A 41 17.23 -28.68 -2.18
N VAL A 42 17.73 -28.11 -3.27
CA VAL A 42 17.07 -28.01 -4.57
C VAL A 42 18.02 -28.65 -5.58
N ASP A 43 17.52 -29.57 -6.39
CA ASP A 43 18.30 -30.34 -7.36
C ASP A 43 17.92 -29.95 -8.80
N PRO A 44 18.66 -29.03 -9.45
CA PRO A 44 18.36 -28.58 -10.80
C PRO A 44 18.43 -29.68 -11.87
N ASP A 45 19.22 -30.73 -11.62
CA ASP A 45 19.43 -31.82 -12.59
C ASP A 45 18.29 -32.85 -12.55
N ASN A 46 17.44 -32.80 -11.53
CA ASN A 46 16.30 -33.71 -11.33
C ASN A 46 14.99 -32.92 -11.16
N ASP A 47 14.60 -32.17 -12.20
CA ASP A 47 13.37 -31.37 -12.26
C ASP A 47 13.15 -30.47 -11.03
N PHE A 48 14.25 -29.86 -10.55
CA PHE A 48 14.26 -28.98 -9.37
C PHE A 48 13.72 -29.64 -8.09
N ALA A 49 13.89 -30.96 -7.94
CA ALA A 49 13.39 -31.69 -6.78
C ALA A 49 13.82 -31.03 -5.47
N ILE A 50 12.83 -30.76 -4.60
CA ILE A 50 13.03 -30.06 -3.33
C ILE A 50 13.05 -31.06 -2.18
N LYS A 51 14.13 -31.02 -1.39
CA LYS A 51 14.23 -31.76 -0.13
C LYS A 51 13.67 -30.91 1.00
N TYR A 52 12.72 -31.47 1.73
CA TYR A 52 12.11 -30.85 2.91
C TYR A 52 12.51 -31.59 4.17
N GLU A 53 12.71 -30.83 5.25
CA GLU A 53 12.87 -31.36 6.60
C GLU A 53 11.88 -30.69 7.55
N ILE A 54 11.46 -31.41 8.59
CA ILE A 54 10.66 -30.83 9.66
C ILE A 54 11.50 -29.78 10.40
N ILE A 55 10.95 -28.58 10.53
CA ILE A 55 11.62 -27.49 11.23
C ILE A 55 11.75 -27.86 12.71
N LYS A 56 12.97 -27.84 13.26
CA LYS A 56 13.25 -28.24 14.66
C LYS A 56 12.34 -27.54 15.68
N LYS A 57 12.02 -26.26 15.46
CA LYS A 57 11.10 -25.48 16.31
C LYS A 57 9.63 -25.90 16.19
N ALA A 58 9.24 -26.48 15.06
CA ALA A 58 7.88 -26.95 14.78
C ALA A 58 7.62 -28.38 15.29
N GLU A 59 8.67 -29.14 15.63
CA GLU A 59 8.59 -30.57 16.02
C GLU A 59 7.54 -30.84 17.11
N LYS A 60 7.46 -29.98 18.14
CA LYS A 60 6.45 -30.14 19.21
C LYS A 60 5.01 -30.00 18.71
N TYR A 61 4.77 -29.10 17.76
CA TYR A 61 3.45 -28.86 17.18
C TYR A 61 3.08 -29.97 16.20
N VAL A 62 4.05 -30.42 15.39
CA VAL A 62 3.86 -31.59 14.50
C VAL A 62 3.47 -32.82 15.31
N LYS A 63 4.12 -33.08 16.44
CA LYS A 63 3.75 -34.19 17.34
C LYS A 63 2.30 -34.09 17.84
N GLU A 64 1.84 -32.89 18.19
CA GLU A 64 0.45 -32.66 18.58
C GLU A 64 -0.51 -32.90 17.41
N LEU A 65 -0.20 -32.37 16.22
CA LEU A 65 -1.00 -32.58 15.01
C LEU A 65 -1.10 -34.06 14.65
N VAL A 66 0.00 -34.82 14.73
CA VAL A 66 0.04 -36.27 14.51
C VAL A 66 -0.89 -37.00 15.48
N LYS A 67 -0.83 -36.64 16.77
CA LYS A 67 -1.67 -37.24 17.82
C LYS A 67 -3.16 -37.01 17.54
N GLU A 68 -3.55 -35.80 17.15
CA GLU A 68 -4.95 -35.50 16.89
C GLU A 68 -5.43 -36.03 15.53
N ALA A 69 -4.57 -35.99 14.50
CA ALA A 69 -4.90 -36.51 13.17
C ALA A 69 -5.13 -38.02 13.18
N SER A 70 -4.40 -38.76 14.01
CA SER A 70 -4.55 -40.22 14.13
C SER A 70 -5.90 -40.66 14.73
N LYS A 71 -6.69 -39.73 15.29
CA LYS A 71 -7.99 -40.01 15.93
C LYS A 71 -9.19 -39.82 14.99
N THR A 72 -8.99 -39.35 13.77
CA THR A 72 -10.08 -38.98 12.87
C THR A 72 -9.73 -39.24 11.41
N SER A 73 -10.75 -39.56 10.62
CA SER A 73 -10.64 -39.66 9.16
C SER A 73 -10.70 -38.30 8.48
N ASP A 74 -11.32 -37.30 9.10
CA ASP A 74 -11.68 -36.04 8.44
C ASP A 74 -10.82 -34.88 8.96
N ILE A 75 -9.98 -34.36 8.07
CA ILE A 75 -8.99 -33.31 8.37
C ILE A 75 -9.25 -32.10 7.49
N TYR A 76 -9.52 -30.98 8.13
CA TYR A 76 -9.78 -29.68 7.52
C TYR A 76 -8.56 -28.78 7.66
N LEU A 77 -8.17 -28.13 6.57
CA LEU A 77 -7.04 -27.20 6.48
C LEU A 77 -7.61 -25.81 6.21
N ALA A 78 -7.59 -24.95 7.23
CA ALA A 78 -8.13 -23.59 7.17
C ALA A 78 -7.02 -22.54 7.23
N THR A 79 -5.92 -22.80 6.49
CA THR A 79 -4.83 -21.84 6.33
C THR A 79 -5.27 -20.62 5.53
N ASP A 80 -4.49 -19.55 5.59
CA ASP A 80 -4.74 -18.32 4.84
C ASP A 80 -4.99 -18.55 3.33
N PRO A 81 -5.76 -17.67 2.68
CA PRO A 81 -6.23 -17.89 1.32
C PRO A 81 -5.18 -17.57 0.23
N ASP A 82 -3.90 -17.37 0.58
CA ASP A 82 -2.81 -17.09 -0.37
C ASP A 82 -1.96 -18.34 -0.69
N ARG A 83 -1.02 -18.22 -1.64
CA ARG A 83 -0.07 -19.30 -1.97
C ARG A 83 0.78 -19.78 -0.79
N GLU A 84 1.08 -18.92 0.19
CA GLU A 84 1.84 -19.31 1.38
C GLU A 84 0.98 -20.20 2.28
N GLY A 85 -0.28 -19.83 2.50
CA GLY A 85 -1.26 -20.65 3.20
C GLY A 85 -1.50 -21.98 2.50
N GLU A 86 -1.56 -22.01 1.16
CA GLU A 86 -1.69 -23.26 0.41
C GLU A 86 -0.46 -24.17 0.58
N ALA A 87 0.75 -23.61 0.55
CA ALA A 87 1.98 -24.37 0.81
C ALA A 87 2.07 -24.87 2.26
N ILE A 88 1.59 -24.11 3.25
CA ILE A 88 1.50 -24.57 4.64
C ILE A 88 0.54 -25.76 4.73
N ALA A 89 -0.64 -25.66 4.11
CA ALA A 89 -1.63 -26.74 4.09
C ALA A 89 -1.03 -28.02 3.49
N TRP A 90 -0.33 -27.91 2.36
CA TRP A 90 0.37 -29.03 1.74
C TRP A 90 1.47 -29.61 2.65
N ASN A 91 2.33 -28.76 3.23
CA ASN A 91 3.41 -29.20 4.12
C ASN A 91 2.90 -29.91 5.37
N VAL A 92 1.78 -29.48 5.94
CA VAL A 92 1.13 -30.16 7.07
C VAL A 92 0.70 -31.57 6.66
N VAL A 93 0.04 -31.71 5.51
CA VAL A 93 -0.39 -33.03 5.00
C VAL A 93 0.81 -33.96 4.78
N GLU A 94 1.87 -33.46 4.15
CA GLU A 94 3.08 -34.25 3.92
C GLU A 94 3.77 -34.64 5.23
N ALA A 95 3.87 -33.73 6.20
CA ALA A 95 4.40 -34.06 7.53
C ALA A 95 3.57 -35.15 8.24
N LEU A 96 2.24 -35.11 8.12
CA LEU A 96 1.37 -36.14 8.69
C LEU A 96 1.54 -37.50 7.98
N LYS A 97 1.76 -37.52 6.66
CA LYS A 97 2.07 -38.74 5.90
C LYS A 97 3.43 -39.33 6.28
N GLU A 98 4.47 -38.50 6.35
CA GLU A 98 5.83 -38.89 6.76
C GLU A 98 5.81 -39.56 8.15
N ARG A 99 4.94 -39.07 9.04
CA ARG A 99 4.74 -39.61 10.39
C ARG A 99 3.73 -40.76 10.47
N LYS A 100 3.18 -41.21 9.34
CA LYS A 100 2.17 -42.28 9.22
C LYS A 100 0.90 -42.01 10.03
N ALA A 101 0.57 -40.74 10.27
CA ALA A 101 -0.62 -40.31 11.01
C ALA A 101 -1.90 -40.37 10.16
N ILE A 102 -1.74 -40.25 8.84
CA ILE A 102 -2.82 -40.25 7.85
C ILE A 102 -2.49 -41.24 6.73
N ASN A 103 -3.52 -41.76 6.07
CA ASN A 103 -3.38 -42.74 5.00
C ASN A 103 -4.39 -42.46 3.87
N ASN A 104 -4.48 -43.33 2.86
CA ASN A 104 -5.35 -43.15 1.70
C ASN A 104 -6.86 -43.13 2.03
N LYS A 105 -7.26 -43.51 3.25
CA LYS A 105 -8.65 -43.42 3.74
C LYS A 105 -8.94 -42.10 4.47
N SER A 106 -7.94 -41.24 4.70
CA SER A 106 -8.12 -39.93 5.31
C SER A 106 -8.68 -38.93 4.30
N ASN A 107 -9.76 -38.25 4.67
CA ASN A 107 -10.39 -37.19 3.89
C ASN A 107 -9.72 -35.85 4.22
N ILE A 108 -9.12 -35.22 3.21
CA ILE A 108 -8.46 -33.92 3.34
C ILE A 108 -9.33 -32.84 2.70
N HIS A 109 -9.73 -31.87 3.51
CA HIS A 109 -10.62 -30.77 3.12
C HIS A 109 -9.88 -29.44 3.23
N ARG A 110 -9.79 -28.67 2.15
CA ARG A 110 -9.22 -27.31 2.15
C ARG A 110 -10.33 -26.27 2.27
N VAL A 111 -10.31 -25.52 3.36
CA VAL A 111 -11.29 -24.47 3.71
C VAL A 111 -10.65 -23.11 3.51
N VAL A 112 -11.23 -22.24 2.67
CA VAL A 112 -10.70 -20.91 2.36
C VAL A 112 -11.57 -19.84 2.99
N LEU A 113 -10.95 -18.90 3.72
CA LEU A 113 -11.64 -17.83 4.44
C LEU A 113 -11.03 -16.48 4.03
N ASN A 114 -11.87 -15.56 3.54
CA ASN A 114 -11.48 -14.17 3.29
C ASN A 114 -11.75 -13.26 4.51
N GLU A 115 -12.57 -13.74 5.44
CA GLU A 115 -12.89 -13.11 6.72
C GLU A 115 -13.19 -14.20 7.76
N ILE A 116 -12.99 -13.88 9.04
CA ILE A 116 -13.19 -14.81 10.15
C ILE A 116 -14.43 -14.42 10.94
N THR A 117 -15.58 -14.62 10.31
CA THR A 117 -16.91 -14.44 10.89
C THR A 117 -17.57 -15.80 11.10
N LYS A 118 -18.53 -15.90 12.04
CA LYS A 118 -19.23 -17.16 12.32
C LYS A 118 -19.90 -17.74 11.07
N MET A 119 -20.55 -16.89 10.27
CA MET A 119 -21.22 -17.30 9.03
C MET A 119 -20.22 -17.77 7.98
N ALA A 120 -19.15 -16.99 7.70
CA ALA A 120 -18.15 -17.37 6.72
C ALA A 120 -17.46 -18.70 7.06
N VAL A 121 -17.15 -18.91 8.34
CA VAL A 121 -16.53 -20.16 8.82
C VAL A 121 -17.45 -21.36 8.66
N GLN A 122 -18.74 -21.22 9.03
CA GLN A 122 -19.71 -22.31 8.88
C GLN A 122 -19.97 -22.66 7.41
N GLU A 123 -20.04 -21.67 6.53
CA GLU A 123 -20.27 -21.88 5.11
C GLU A 123 -19.06 -22.51 4.41
N ALA A 124 -17.86 -22.06 4.74
CA ALA A 124 -16.63 -22.58 4.13
C ALA A 124 -16.35 -24.06 4.49
N ILE A 125 -16.82 -24.52 5.66
CA ILE A 125 -16.71 -25.93 6.06
C ILE A 125 -17.69 -26.83 5.29
N LYS A 126 -18.86 -26.32 4.92
CA LYS A 126 -19.83 -27.07 4.10
C LYS A 126 -19.35 -27.23 2.66
N ASN A 127 -18.53 -26.29 2.17
CA ASN A 127 -18.05 -26.26 0.79
C ASN A 127 -16.51 -26.32 0.71
N PRO A 128 -15.86 -27.39 1.22
CA PRO A 128 -14.42 -27.51 1.14
C PRO A 128 -13.99 -27.83 -0.30
N ARG A 129 -12.79 -27.40 -0.66
CA ARG A 129 -12.13 -27.81 -1.92
C ARG A 129 -10.96 -28.75 -1.66
N LYS A 130 -10.31 -29.21 -2.73
CA LYS A 130 -8.99 -29.86 -2.65
C LYS A 130 -7.89 -28.81 -2.55
N ILE A 131 -6.71 -29.22 -2.10
CA ILE A 131 -5.49 -28.41 -2.18
C ILE A 131 -5.24 -28.05 -3.65
N ASN A 132 -5.02 -26.78 -3.92
CA ASN A 132 -4.67 -26.27 -5.23
C ASN A 132 -3.15 -26.43 -5.42
N MET A 133 -2.78 -27.47 -6.16
CA MET A 133 -1.38 -27.77 -6.41
C MET A 133 -0.66 -26.72 -7.26
N ASP A 134 -1.36 -25.89 -8.02
CA ASP A 134 -0.72 -24.83 -8.81
C ASP A 134 -0.24 -23.68 -7.92
N LEU A 135 -1.02 -23.33 -6.89
CA LEU A 135 -0.57 -22.37 -5.87
C LEU A 135 0.60 -22.93 -5.04
N VAL A 136 0.55 -24.22 -4.70
CA VAL A 136 1.68 -24.90 -4.02
C VAL A 136 2.92 -24.84 -4.90
N ARG A 137 2.83 -25.26 -6.17
CA ARG A 137 3.96 -25.22 -7.12
C ARG A 137 4.47 -23.81 -7.34
N ALA A 138 3.61 -22.80 -7.40
CA ALA A 138 4.02 -21.40 -7.51
C ALA A 138 4.83 -20.95 -6.28
N GLN A 139 4.44 -21.38 -5.08
CA GLN A 139 5.19 -21.13 -3.85
C GLN A 139 6.53 -21.89 -3.84
N GLN A 140 6.53 -23.16 -4.25
CA GLN A 140 7.73 -24.01 -4.34
C GLN A 140 8.73 -23.46 -5.36
N ALA A 141 8.28 -23.07 -6.55
CA ALA A 141 9.11 -22.45 -7.57
C ALA A 141 9.75 -21.15 -7.06
N ARG A 142 8.98 -20.32 -6.33
CA ARG A 142 9.52 -19.13 -5.66
C ARG A 142 10.61 -19.52 -4.64
N ARG A 143 10.34 -20.52 -3.80
CA ARG A 143 11.26 -20.97 -2.75
C ARG A 143 12.55 -21.55 -3.33
N ALA A 144 12.44 -22.37 -4.38
CA ALA A 144 13.56 -22.94 -5.10
C ALA A 144 14.41 -21.86 -5.76
N LEU A 145 13.78 -20.90 -6.45
CA LEU A 145 14.47 -19.76 -7.06
C LEU A 145 15.22 -18.92 -6.01
N ASP A 146 14.56 -18.59 -4.90
CA ASP A 146 15.18 -17.81 -3.82
C ASP A 146 16.37 -18.58 -3.18
N TYR A 147 16.26 -19.91 -3.05
CA TYR A 147 17.35 -20.77 -2.57
C TYR A 147 18.53 -20.81 -3.56
N LEU A 148 18.28 -21.07 -4.84
CA LEU A 148 19.33 -21.18 -5.86
C LEU A 148 20.07 -19.86 -6.04
N VAL A 149 19.35 -18.73 -6.14
CA VAL A 149 19.97 -17.41 -6.24
C VAL A 149 20.81 -17.10 -5.01
N GLY A 150 20.28 -17.35 -3.81
CA GLY A 150 21.01 -17.14 -2.58
C GLY A 150 22.27 -18.01 -2.51
N PHE A 151 22.15 -19.28 -2.86
CA PHE A 151 23.24 -20.25 -2.78
C PHE A 151 24.35 -19.98 -3.80
N SER A 152 24.00 -19.60 -5.03
CA SER A 152 24.98 -19.30 -6.08
C SER A 152 25.66 -17.94 -5.91
N LEU A 153 24.93 -16.90 -5.46
CA LEU A 153 25.47 -15.54 -5.37
C LEU A 153 26.18 -15.25 -4.05
N SER A 154 25.77 -15.85 -2.93
CA SER A 154 26.37 -15.53 -1.63
C SER A 154 27.87 -15.82 -1.56
N PRO A 155 28.39 -16.96 -2.07
CA PRO A 155 29.83 -17.21 -2.10
C PRO A 155 30.62 -16.16 -2.90
N LEU A 156 30.07 -15.71 -4.04
CA LEU A 156 30.68 -14.66 -4.86
C LEU A 156 30.68 -13.30 -4.14
N LEU A 157 29.62 -12.99 -3.40
CA LEU A 157 29.57 -11.81 -2.57
C LEU A 157 30.58 -11.89 -1.42
N TRP A 158 30.75 -13.04 -0.78
CA TRP A 158 31.70 -13.20 0.32
C TRP A 158 33.15 -13.03 -0.13
N THR A 159 33.50 -13.44 -1.36
CA THR A 159 34.86 -13.25 -1.90
C THR A 159 35.15 -11.79 -2.25
N LYS A 160 34.19 -11.07 -2.85
CA LYS A 160 34.36 -9.66 -3.25
C LYS A 160 34.10 -8.65 -2.12
N LEU A 161 33.24 -9.01 -1.17
CA LEU A 161 32.79 -8.19 -0.05
C LEU A 161 32.82 -9.02 1.23
N SER A 162 33.98 -9.02 1.89
CA SER A 162 34.15 -9.69 3.17
C SER A 162 33.14 -9.21 4.21
N GLY A 163 32.45 -10.15 4.85
CA GLY A 163 31.39 -9.89 5.84
C GLY A 163 29.99 -9.68 5.27
N SER A 164 29.79 -9.73 3.94
CA SER A 164 28.45 -9.60 3.32
C SER A 164 27.49 -10.73 3.71
N LYS A 165 26.18 -10.44 3.80
CA LYS A 165 25.10 -11.44 3.96
C LYS A 165 24.64 -11.96 2.60
N SER A 166 23.68 -12.90 2.63
CA SER A 166 23.13 -13.52 1.42
C SER A 166 22.48 -12.53 0.46
N ALA A 167 22.69 -12.73 -0.85
CA ALA A 167 21.95 -12.05 -1.89
C ALA A 167 20.49 -12.49 -1.89
N GLY A 168 19.56 -11.54 -2.00
CA GLY A 168 18.15 -11.82 -2.15
C GLY A 168 17.63 -11.24 -3.47
N ARG A 169 17.09 -12.08 -4.35
CA ARG A 169 16.60 -11.67 -5.69
C ARG A 169 15.74 -10.40 -5.68
N VAL A 170 14.84 -10.25 -4.70
CA VAL A 170 13.94 -9.09 -4.60
C VAL A 170 14.53 -7.98 -3.72
N GLN A 171 15.22 -8.34 -2.64
CA GLN A 171 15.83 -7.40 -1.71
C GLN A 171 16.94 -6.58 -2.37
N SER A 172 17.78 -7.21 -3.21
CA SER A 172 18.84 -6.54 -3.94
C SER A 172 18.29 -5.52 -4.94
N VAL A 173 17.13 -5.78 -5.57
CA VAL A 173 16.50 -4.79 -6.45
C VAL A 173 15.92 -3.63 -5.65
N ALA A 174 15.29 -3.89 -4.51
CA ALA A 174 14.80 -2.82 -3.64
C ALA A 174 15.95 -1.94 -3.11
N LEU A 175 17.09 -2.54 -2.75
CA LEU A 175 18.32 -1.82 -2.41
C LEU A 175 18.82 -0.98 -3.60
N LYS A 176 18.84 -1.55 -4.81
CA LYS A 176 19.22 -0.83 -6.04
C LYS A 176 18.38 0.43 -6.25
N LEU A 177 17.06 0.35 -6.06
CA LEU A 177 16.19 1.53 -6.17
C LEU A 177 16.59 2.65 -5.21
N ILE A 178 16.95 2.31 -3.97
CA ILE A 178 17.39 3.28 -2.96
C ILE A 178 18.71 3.92 -3.39
N CYS A 179 19.67 3.12 -3.86
CA CYS A 179 20.96 3.61 -4.34
C CYS A 179 20.84 4.49 -5.58
N GLU A 180 20.02 4.10 -6.55
CA GLU A 180 19.73 4.91 -7.74
C GLU A 180 19.13 6.27 -7.36
N ARG A 181 18.21 6.30 -6.38
CA ARG A 181 17.67 7.55 -5.85
C ARG A 181 18.74 8.42 -5.18
N GLU A 182 19.64 7.84 -4.41
CA GLU A 182 20.76 8.62 -3.83
C GLU A 182 21.69 9.14 -4.93
N ASP A 183 21.98 8.36 -5.97
CA ASP A 183 22.78 8.81 -7.10
C ASP A 183 22.09 9.94 -7.88
N GLU A 184 20.77 9.87 -8.10
CA GLU A 184 19.97 10.96 -8.66
C GLU A 184 20.10 12.23 -7.81
N ILE A 185 19.99 12.12 -6.49
CA ILE A 185 20.13 13.25 -5.56
C ILE A 185 21.54 13.83 -5.61
N ASN A 186 22.58 12.99 -5.62
CA ASN A 186 23.98 13.44 -5.60
C ASN A 186 24.41 14.10 -6.92
N LYS A 187 23.87 13.65 -8.06
CA LYS A 187 24.16 14.22 -9.39
C LYS A 187 23.27 15.41 -9.73
N PHE A 188 22.27 15.71 -8.90
CA PHE A 188 21.33 16.77 -9.15
C PHE A 188 22.00 18.14 -9.04
N ILE A 189 21.92 18.92 -10.11
CA ILE A 189 22.37 20.31 -10.15
C ILE A 189 21.12 21.20 -10.08
N PRO A 190 20.91 21.95 -8.98
CA PRO A 190 19.76 22.85 -8.87
C PRO A 190 19.75 23.86 -10.02
N GLN A 191 18.61 23.95 -10.70
CA GLN A 191 18.34 24.95 -11.71
C GLN A 191 17.55 26.09 -11.08
N GLU A 192 18.04 27.30 -11.28
CA GLU A 192 17.34 28.53 -10.92
C GLU A 192 16.11 28.69 -11.82
N TYR A 193 15.00 29.14 -11.22
CA TYR A 193 13.85 29.62 -11.96
C TYR A 193 13.12 30.68 -11.14
N TRP A 194 12.37 31.53 -11.82
CA TRP A 194 11.64 32.62 -11.19
C TRP A 194 10.15 32.50 -11.43
N SER A 195 9.38 32.95 -10.45
CA SER A 195 7.94 33.16 -10.61
C SER A 195 7.61 34.62 -10.31
N ILE A 196 6.75 35.21 -11.14
CA ILE A 196 6.34 36.61 -10.99
C ILE A 196 4.92 36.64 -10.45
N LYS A 197 4.76 37.23 -9.27
CA LYS A 197 3.48 37.43 -8.60
C LYS A 197 3.12 38.92 -8.72
N ALA A 198 1.93 39.24 -9.21
CA ALA A 198 1.46 40.61 -9.33
C ALA A 198 0.26 40.83 -8.41
N GLU A 199 0.30 41.90 -7.63
CA GLU A 199 -0.83 42.40 -6.87
C GLU A 199 -1.63 43.37 -7.74
N MET A 200 -2.89 43.03 -7.95
CA MET A 200 -3.82 43.76 -8.79
C MET A 200 -4.91 44.35 -7.90
N GLN A 201 -5.45 45.50 -8.30
CA GLN A 201 -6.59 46.14 -7.67
C GLN A 201 -7.69 46.34 -8.71
N ASN A 202 -8.92 45.96 -8.36
CA ASN A 202 -10.07 46.14 -9.25
C ASN A 202 -10.70 47.54 -9.10
N SER A 203 -11.77 47.82 -9.84
CA SER A 203 -12.41 49.15 -9.85
C SER A 203 -13.15 49.48 -8.55
N LYS A 204 -13.22 48.55 -7.60
CA LYS A 204 -13.84 48.72 -6.26
C LYS A 204 -12.80 48.71 -5.14
N ASP A 205 -11.56 49.03 -5.48
CA ASP A 205 -10.42 49.13 -4.57
C ASP A 205 -10.01 47.83 -3.85
N LYS A 206 -10.55 46.66 -4.25
CA LYS A 206 -10.16 45.37 -3.69
C LYS A 206 -8.88 44.84 -4.34
N THR A 207 -7.91 44.45 -3.53
CA THR A 207 -6.64 43.87 -4.00
C THR A 207 -6.68 42.36 -4.05
N PHE A 208 -5.90 41.78 -4.95
CA PHE A 208 -5.79 40.35 -5.13
C PHE A 208 -4.50 39.96 -5.87
N PHE A 209 -4.09 38.71 -5.72
CA PHE A 209 -2.83 38.23 -6.27
C PHE A 209 -3.03 37.38 -7.52
N THR A 210 -2.17 37.62 -8.50
CA THR A 210 -2.09 36.87 -9.75
C THR A 210 -0.67 36.39 -9.98
N MET A 211 -0.51 35.38 -10.84
CA MET A 211 0.79 34.89 -11.30
C MET A 211 0.91 35.11 -12.80
N LEU A 212 2.10 35.48 -13.28
CA LEU A 212 2.35 35.53 -14.73
C LEU A 212 2.17 34.14 -15.35
N SER A 213 1.40 34.07 -16.44
CA SER A 213 1.04 32.82 -17.11
C SER A 213 1.29 32.81 -18.61
N TYR A 214 1.24 33.97 -19.28
CA TYR A 214 1.67 34.13 -20.68
C TYR A 214 2.46 35.42 -20.85
N TYR A 215 3.42 35.36 -21.77
CA TYR A 215 4.18 36.51 -22.25
C TYR A 215 4.41 36.37 -23.77
N ASP A 216 4.11 37.42 -24.53
CA ASP A 216 4.21 37.50 -26.00
C ASP A 216 3.55 36.30 -26.72
N ASN A 217 2.30 35.99 -26.34
CA ASN A 217 1.52 34.84 -26.83
C ASN A 217 2.11 33.45 -26.52
N LYS A 218 3.20 33.36 -25.76
CA LYS A 218 3.75 32.09 -25.27
C LYS A 218 3.24 31.82 -23.86
N LYS A 219 2.67 30.63 -23.64
CA LYS A 219 2.36 30.13 -22.30
C LYS A 219 3.68 29.87 -21.56
N LEU A 220 3.82 30.45 -20.38
CA LEU A 220 4.97 30.22 -19.53
C LEU A 220 4.72 28.99 -18.64
N GLU A 221 5.60 28.02 -18.75
CA GLU A 221 5.69 26.88 -17.86
C GLU A 221 6.59 27.21 -16.65
N LYS A 222 6.54 26.37 -15.62
CA LYS A 222 7.18 26.63 -14.32
C LYS A 222 8.67 27.01 -14.39
N PHE A 223 9.41 26.52 -15.39
CA PHE A 223 10.85 26.71 -15.53
C PHE A 223 11.25 27.60 -16.71
N ASP A 224 10.30 28.33 -17.32
CA ASP A 224 10.60 29.17 -18.49
C ASP A 224 11.41 30.44 -18.15
N ILE A 225 11.22 31.03 -16.96
CA ILE A 225 11.96 32.22 -16.52
C ILE A 225 13.21 31.78 -15.76
N LYS A 226 14.38 31.83 -16.43
CA LYS A 226 15.56 31.06 -16.01
C LYS A 226 16.51 31.80 -15.06
N ASN A 227 16.50 33.12 -15.10
CA ASN A 227 17.45 33.93 -14.35
C ASN A 227 16.86 35.28 -13.93
N GLN A 228 17.58 35.96 -13.04
CA GLN A 228 17.13 37.22 -12.46
C GLN A 228 16.99 38.35 -13.51
N GLU A 229 17.84 38.38 -14.54
CA GLU A 229 17.81 39.44 -15.56
C GLU A 229 16.54 39.35 -16.41
N GLU A 230 16.22 38.15 -16.89
CA GLU A 230 14.97 37.86 -17.60
C GLU A 230 13.75 38.20 -16.73
N ALA A 231 13.76 37.79 -15.46
CA ALA A 231 12.69 38.11 -14.52
C ALA A 231 12.52 39.62 -14.32
N LYS A 232 13.61 40.39 -14.17
CA LYS A 232 13.58 41.85 -14.04
C LYS A 232 13.09 42.54 -15.31
N ASN A 233 13.44 42.04 -16.49
CA ASN A 233 12.94 42.58 -17.75
C ASN A 233 11.43 42.37 -17.87
N LEU A 234 10.94 41.17 -17.53
CA LEU A 234 9.50 40.89 -17.48
C LEU A 234 8.77 41.79 -16.48
N VAL A 235 9.36 42.09 -15.32
CA VAL A 235 8.76 43.03 -14.35
C VAL A 235 8.62 44.43 -14.93
N ARG A 236 9.68 44.97 -15.57
CA ARG A 236 9.62 46.28 -16.21
C ARG A 236 8.53 46.35 -17.27
N ASP A 237 8.42 45.29 -18.06
CA ASP A 237 7.35 45.18 -19.06
C ASP A 237 5.98 45.14 -18.38
N ILE A 238 5.82 44.35 -17.31
CA ILE A 238 4.57 44.26 -16.56
C ILE A 238 4.16 45.62 -15.98
N GLU A 239 5.10 46.36 -15.39
CA GLU A 239 4.88 47.67 -14.77
C GLU A 239 4.56 48.77 -15.79
N SER A 240 5.03 48.63 -17.04
CA SER A 240 4.80 49.60 -18.12
C SER A 240 3.40 49.53 -18.76
N LYS A 241 2.58 48.54 -18.39
CA LYS A 241 1.30 48.25 -19.07
C LYS A 241 0.10 48.56 -18.20
N GLN A 242 -1.02 48.75 -18.89
CA GLN A 242 -2.34 48.79 -18.27
C GLN A 242 -3.03 47.44 -18.47
N TYR A 243 -3.88 47.09 -17.51
CA TYR A 243 -4.50 45.77 -17.44
C TYR A 243 -6.02 45.87 -17.40
N ALA A 244 -6.67 44.87 -17.98
CA ALA A 244 -8.09 44.65 -17.83
C ALA A 244 -8.37 43.15 -17.64
N ILE A 245 -9.45 42.85 -16.94
CA ILE A 245 -9.95 41.49 -16.80
C ILE A 245 -10.32 40.98 -18.19
N ARG A 246 -9.67 39.91 -18.61
CA ARG A 246 -9.91 39.26 -19.90
C ARG A 246 -11.05 38.26 -19.79
N THR A 247 -10.99 37.39 -18.80
CA THR A 247 -12.00 36.35 -18.55
C THR A 247 -12.19 36.09 -17.07
N VAL A 248 -13.43 35.73 -16.70
CA VAL A 248 -13.77 35.17 -15.39
C VAL A 248 -14.50 33.84 -15.64
N GLU A 249 -13.75 32.75 -15.59
CA GLU A 249 -14.26 31.42 -15.92
C GLU A 249 -14.66 30.66 -14.65
N HIS A 250 -15.94 30.32 -14.55
CA HIS A 250 -16.45 29.40 -13.53
C HIS A 250 -16.50 27.98 -14.08
N LYS A 251 -15.82 27.04 -13.44
CA LYS A 251 -15.86 25.63 -13.82
C LYS A 251 -15.95 24.72 -12.62
N GLN A 252 -16.59 23.57 -12.83
CA GLN A 252 -16.74 22.55 -11.80
C GLN A 252 -15.71 21.44 -12.01
N VAL A 253 -14.84 21.23 -11.02
CA VAL A 253 -13.86 20.14 -11.03
C VAL A 253 -14.38 18.99 -10.17
N LYS A 254 -14.55 17.82 -10.81
CA LYS A 254 -15.02 16.62 -10.12
C LYS A 254 -13.85 15.79 -9.62
N ARG A 255 -13.80 15.54 -8.31
CA ARG A 255 -12.83 14.62 -7.71
C ARG A 255 -13.52 13.35 -7.23
N SER A 256 -13.11 12.22 -7.81
CA SER A 256 -13.65 10.90 -7.47
C SER A 256 -13.09 10.36 -6.15
N PRO A 257 -13.88 9.59 -5.38
CA PRO A 257 -13.39 8.92 -4.20
C PRO A 257 -12.33 7.86 -4.56
N LEU A 258 -11.37 7.71 -3.67
CA LEU A 258 -10.32 6.71 -3.81
C LEU A 258 -10.90 5.29 -3.64
N PRO A 259 -10.31 4.27 -4.30
CA PRO A 259 -10.74 2.88 -4.14
C PRO A 259 -10.58 2.39 -2.70
N PRO A 260 -11.27 1.29 -2.30
CA PRO A 260 -11.01 0.65 -1.01
C PRO A 260 -9.56 0.19 -0.90
N PHE A 261 -9.10 -0.13 0.31
CA PHE A 261 -7.70 -0.46 0.50
C PHE A 261 -7.34 -1.82 -0.11
N ILE A 262 -6.21 -1.84 -0.80
CA ILE A 262 -5.36 -3.03 -0.98
C ILE A 262 -4.12 -2.89 -0.08
N THR A 263 -3.32 -3.95 0.03
CA THR A 263 -2.16 -3.98 0.95
C THR A 263 -1.20 -2.82 0.75
N SER A 264 -0.85 -2.51 -0.51
CA SER A 264 0.10 -1.44 -0.82
C SER A 264 -0.46 -0.06 -0.42
N SER A 265 -1.73 0.21 -0.74
CA SER A 265 -2.38 1.48 -0.41
C SER A 265 -2.65 1.64 1.09
N LEU A 266 -2.92 0.56 1.83
CA LEU A 266 -3.05 0.58 3.28
C LEU A 266 -1.71 0.91 3.94
N GLN A 267 -0.63 0.26 3.50
CA GLN A 267 0.72 0.54 3.98
C GLN A 267 1.11 2.00 3.73
N GLN A 268 0.88 2.51 2.51
CA GLN A 268 1.16 3.90 2.15
C GLN A 268 0.41 4.90 3.03
N ASP A 269 -0.92 4.75 3.15
CA ASP A 269 -1.73 5.69 3.93
C ASP A 269 -1.43 5.59 5.43
N ALA A 270 -1.20 4.40 5.97
CA ALA A 270 -0.87 4.24 7.39
C ALA A 270 0.50 4.82 7.75
N VAL A 271 1.51 4.69 6.87
CA VAL A 271 2.81 5.35 7.06
C VAL A 271 2.64 6.88 7.01
N ASN A 272 1.94 7.39 6.00
CA ASN A 272 1.84 8.84 5.79
C ASN A 272 0.93 9.55 6.81
N LYS A 273 -0.15 8.89 7.28
CA LYS A 273 -1.18 9.51 8.14
C LYS A 273 -1.10 9.09 9.59
N LEU A 274 -0.64 7.86 9.87
CA LEU A 274 -0.58 7.31 11.23
C LEU A 274 0.86 7.20 11.75
N HIS A 275 1.86 7.47 10.90
CA HIS A 275 3.28 7.36 11.21
C HIS A 275 3.69 5.95 11.68
N PHE A 276 3.01 4.92 11.17
CA PHE A 276 3.40 3.52 11.39
C PHE A 276 4.45 3.09 10.39
N ASN A 277 5.32 2.14 10.76
CA ASN A 277 6.11 1.39 9.78
C ASN A 277 5.29 0.23 9.18
N VAL A 278 5.64 -0.21 7.98
CA VAL A 278 4.93 -1.23 7.22
C VAL A 278 4.84 -2.58 7.95
N LYS A 279 5.86 -2.91 8.77
CA LYS A 279 5.87 -4.13 9.59
C LYS A 279 4.78 -4.07 10.67
N ASN A 280 4.66 -2.95 11.36
CA ASN A 280 3.63 -2.72 12.37
C ASN A 280 2.24 -2.70 11.73
N VAL A 281 2.08 -2.05 10.56
CA VAL A 281 0.81 -2.06 9.82
C VAL A 281 0.33 -3.49 9.57
N MET A 282 1.21 -4.35 9.04
CA MET A 282 0.84 -5.75 8.75
C MET A 282 0.57 -6.56 10.02
N ARG A 283 1.32 -6.34 11.11
CA ARG A 283 1.06 -6.99 12.40
C ARG A 283 -0.31 -6.60 12.96
N ILE A 284 -0.62 -5.30 12.97
CA ILE A 284 -1.90 -4.80 13.49
C ILE A 284 -3.06 -5.31 12.62
N ALA A 285 -2.91 -5.27 11.29
CA ALA A 285 -3.92 -5.79 10.37
C ALA A 285 -4.14 -7.31 10.54
N GLN A 286 -3.08 -8.11 10.75
CA GLN A 286 -3.20 -9.54 11.07
C GLN A 286 -4.05 -9.73 12.34
N ASN A 287 -3.79 -8.98 13.41
CA ASN A 287 -4.57 -9.08 14.65
C ASN A 287 -6.05 -8.73 14.42
N LEU A 288 -6.33 -7.67 13.64
CA LEU A 288 -7.69 -7.29 13.30
C LEU A 288 -8.40 -8.36 12.46
N TYR A 289 -7.70 -9.09 11.60
CA TYR A 289 -8.24 -10.17 10.78
C TYR A 289 -8.47 -11.47 11.60
N GLU A 290 -7.48 -11.88 12.41
CA GLU A 290 -7.53 -13.14 13.17
C GLU A 290 -8.53 -13.14 14.32
N GLY A 291 -8.74 -11.97 14.93
CA GLY A 291 -9.83 -11.73 15.85
C GLY A 291 -9.44 -10.89 17.06
N ILE A 292 -10.39 -10.05 17.49
CA ILE A 292 -10.35 -9.24 18.71
C ILE A 292 -11.46 -9.73 19.64
N ASP A 293 -11.22 -9.72 20.96
CA ASP A 293 -12.24 -10.03 21.97
C ASP A 293 -13.13 -8.80 22.20
N ILE A 294 -14.41 -8.93 21.85
CA ILE A 294 -15.43 -7.90 21.94
C ILE A 294 -16.60 -8.50 22.73
N GLY A 295 -16.74 -8.07 23.98
CA GLY A 295 -17.85 -8.51 24.84
C GLY A 295 -17.87 -10.03 25.12
N GLY A 296 -16.72 -10.70 25.11
CA GLY A 296 -16.61 -12.16 25.32
C GLY A 296 -16.62 -12.98 24.04
N GLU A 297 -16.96 -12.37 22.90
CA GLU A 297 -16.88 -12.99 21.58
C GLU A 297 -15.58 -12.58 20.87
N THR A 298 -14.91 -13.55 20.25
CA THR A 298 -13.72 -13.24 19.43
C THR A 298 -14.17 -13.09 17.99
N ILE A 299 -13.88 -11.95 17.37
CA ILE A 299 -14.43 -11.57 16.05
C ILE A 299 -13.31 -11.00 15.16
N GLY A 300 -13.18 -11.50 13.94
CA GLY A 300 -12.37 -10.87 12.89
C GLY A 300 -13.02 -9.57 12.43
N LEU A 301 -12.33 -8.44 12.61
CA LEU A 301 -12.84 -7.10 12.35
C LEU A 301 -12.63 -6.63 10.91
N ILE A 302 -11.63 -7.17 10.21
CA ILE A 302 -11.36 -6.83 8.81
C ILE A 302 -11.23 -8.08 7.94
N THR A 303 -11.42 -7.91 6.64
CA THR A 303 -11.09 -8.93 5.62
C THR A 303 -9.57 -9.13 5.51
N TYR A 304 -9.17 -10.17 4.78
CA TYR A 304 -7.77 -10.56 4.63
C TYR A 304 -6.88 -9.41 4.12
N MET A 305 -5.82 -9.10 4.88
CA MET A 305 -4.99 -7.91 4.67
C MET A 305 -3.91 -8.04 3.59
N ARG A 306 -3.74 -9.22 2.98
CA ARG A 306 -2.80 -9.46 1.87
C ARG A 306 -3.59 -9.65 0.58
N THR A 307 -3.86 -8.54 -0.08
CA THR A 307 -4.71 -8.46 -1.28
C THR A 307 -4.20 -7.39 -2.22
N ASP A 308 -4.34 -7.62 -3.51
CA ASP A 308 -4.18 -6.64 -4.60
C ASP A 308 -5.50 -6.35 -5.33
N GLY A 309 -6.62 -6.91 -4.85
CA GLY A 309 -7.95 -6.73 -5.40
C GLY A 309 -8.75 -5.62 -4.73
N PHE A 310 -9.40 -4.76 -5.53
CA PHE A 310 -10.30 -3.70 -5.04
C PHE A 310 -11.77 -4.13 -4.92
N TYR A 311 -12.07 -5.39 -5.27
CA TYR A 311 -13.43 -5.91 -5.24
C TYR A 311 -13.98 -5.91 -3.80
N ILE A 312 -15.28 -5.65 -3.66
CA ILE A 312 -16.04 -5.81 -2.42
C ILE A 312 -17.26 -6.65 -2.75
N ALA A 313 -17.59 -7.62 -1.90
CA ALA A 313 -18.76 -8.48 -2.06
C ALA A 313 -20.06 -7.66 -2.12
N ASP A 314 -21.01 -8.08 -2.97
CA ASP A 314 -22.25 -7.34 -3.20
C ASP A 314 -23.06 -7.12 -1.91
N GLU A 315 -23.12 -8.11 -1.02
CA GLU A 315 -23.77 -8.02 0.29
C GLU A 315 -23.13 -6.92 1.17
N ALA A 316 -21.80 -6.84 1.18
CA ALA A 316 -21.08 -5.81 1.92
C ALA A 316 -21.30 -4.43 1.30
N ILE A 317 -21.35 -4.32 -0.03
CA ILE A 317 -21.69 -3.08 -0.73
C ILE A 317 -23.08 -2.57 -0.31
N ILE A 318 -24.07 -3.45 -0.24
CA ILE A 318 -25.43 -3.08 0.20
C ILE A 318 -25.38 -2.49 1.61
N SER A 319 -24.76 -3.19 2.55
CA SER A 319 -24.63 -2.74 3.95
C SER A 319 -23.88 -1.40 4.08
N ILE A 320 -22.78 -1.22 3.34
CA ILE A 320 -22.01 0.03 3.31
C ILE A 320 -22.89 1.19 2.81
N ARG A 321 -23.66 0.98 1.74
CA ARG A 321 -24.53 2.00 1.15
C ARG A 321 -25.69 2.37 2.07
N GLU A 322 -26.27 1.40 2.76
CA GLU A 322 -27.30 1.63 3.79
C GLU A 322 -26.75 2.47 4.94
N LEU A 323 -25.55 2.14 5.44
CA LEU A 323 -24.93 2.93 6.49
C LEU A 323 -24.60 4.35 6.05
N ILE A 324 -24.10 4.55 4.81
CA ILE A 324 -23.88 5.90 4.25
C ILE A 324 -25.18 6.70 4.22
N LYS A 325 -26.27 6.07 3.76
CA LYS A 325 -27.60 6.71 3.72
C LYS A 325 -28.08 7.08 5.12
N SER A 326 -27.87 6.22 6.10
CA SER A 326 -28.26 6.44 7.50
C SER A 326 -27.45 7.58 8.15
N LEU A 327 -26.12 7.54 8.04
CA LEU A 327 -25.23 8.48 8.74
C LEU A 327 -25.13 9.86 8.06
N TYR A 328 -25.11 9.89 6.72
CA TYR A 328 -24.83 11.12 5.96
C TYR A 328 -26.02 11.59 5.12
N GLY A 329 -26.98 10.72 4.84
CA GLY A 329 -28.15 11.01 4.02
C GLY A 329 -27.96 10.72 2.54
N ASN A 330 -29.08 10.63 1.81
CA ASN A 330 -29.12 10.22 0.41
C ASN A 330 -28.31 11.14 -0.54
N LYS A 331 -28.05 12.39 -0.15
CA LYS A 331 -27.27 13.34 -0.97
C LYS A 331 -25.83 12.89 -1.18
N TYR A 332 -25.25 12.10 -0.27
CA TYR A 332 -23.87 11.59 -0.38
C TYR A 332 -23.76 10.21 -1.03
N LEU A 333 -24.87 9.55 -1.34
CA LEU A 333 -24.89 8.21 -1.93
C LEU A 333 -25.00 8.28 -3.47
N PRO A 334 -24.07 7.68 -4.24
CA PRO A 334 -24.19 7.62 -5.69
C PRO A 334 -25.36 6.73 -6.12
N LYS A 335 -25.96 7.06 -7.27
CA LYS A 335 -27.15 6.35 -7.82
C LYS A 335 -26.92 4.84 -7.91
N SER A 336 -25.77 4.43 -8.44
CA SER A 336 -25.32 3.03 -8.50
C SER A 336 -24.14 2.78 -7.55
N PRO A 337 -23.92 1.52 -7.13
CA PRO A 337 -22.69 1.13 -6.45
C PRO A 337 -21.44 1.49 -7.25
N ARG A 338 -20.35 1.83 -6.56
CA ARG A 338 -19.06 2.05 -7.21
C ARG A 338 -18.30 0.74 -7.26
N GLN A 339 -17.97 0.33 -8.47
CA GLN A 339 -17.10 -0.82 -8.70
C GLN A 339 -15.69 -0.33 -9.02
N TYR A 340 -14.72 -0.94 -8.35
CA TYR A 340 -13.30 -0.69 -8.59
C TYR A 340 -12.69 -2.01 -9.07
N VAL A 341 -12.22 -2.01 -10.31
CA VAL A 341 -11.60 -3.20 -10.91
C VAL A 341 -10.15 -2.88 -11.23
N LYS A 342 -9.26 -3.74 -10.77
CA LYS A 342 -7.86 -3.79 -11.20
C LYS A 342 -7.61 -5.19 -11.72
N LYS A 343 -6.91 -5.31 -12.85
CA LYS A 343 -6.48 -6.62 -13.36
C LYS A 343 -5.49 -7.20 -12.37
N VAL A 344 -5.94 -8.15 -11.55
CA VAL A 344 -5.10 -8.90 -10.61
C VAL A 344 -4.17 -9.80 -11.42
N LYS A 345 -2.86 -9.78 -11.13
CA LYS A 345 -1.87 -10.56 -11.89
C LYS A 345 -2.08 -12.07 -11.74
N ASN A 346 -2.66 -12.51 -10.63
CA ASN A 346 -2.98 -13.90 -10.35
C ASN A 346 -4.44 -14.04 -9.92
N ALA A 347 -5.36 -14.24 -10.87
CA ALA A 347 -6.80 -14.31 -10.59
C ALA A 347 -7.19 -15.42 -9.59
N GLN A 348 -6.33 -16.43 -9.39
CA GLN A 348 -6.54 -17.49 -8.40
C GLN A 348 -6.38 -17.00 -6.93
N GLU A 349 -5.65 -15.89 -6.73
CA GLU A 349 -5.46 -15.21 -5.43
C GLU A 349 -6.29 -13.91 -5.36
N ALA A 350 -7.37 -13.80 -6.16
CA ALA A 350 -8.22 -12.62 -6.16
C ALA A 350 -8.99 -12.50 -4.84
N HIS A 351 -8.38 -11.83 -3.88
CA HIS A 351 -8.97 -11.50 -2.60
C HIS A 351 -9.83 -10.24 -2.70
N GLU A 352 -10.78 -10.14 -1.77
CA GLU A 352 -11.51 -8.92 -1.52
C GLU A 352 -10.56 -7.79 -1.07
N ALA A 353 -11.00 -6.55 -1.24
CA ALA A 353 -10.34 -5.39 -0.65
C ALA A 353 -10.31 -5.49 0.89
N ILE A 354 -9.37 -4.78 1.50
CA ILE A 354 -9.27 -4.64 2.96
C ILE A 354 -10.37 -3.68 3.44
N ARG A 355 -11.37 -4.24 4.11
CA ARG A 355 -12.54 -3.54 4.65
C ARG A 355 -12.97 -4.13 5.99
N PRO A 356 -13.83 -3.44 6.76
CA PRO A 356 -14.49 -4.04 7.91
C PRO A 356 -15.34 -5.25 7.51
N THR A 357 -15.36 -6.29 8.33
CA THR A 357 -16.24 -7.47 8.15
C THR A 357 -17.71 -7.11 8.35
N ASP A 358 -17.98 -6.18 9.28
CA ASP A 358 -19.27 -5.55 9.49
C ASP A 358 -19.08 -4.04 9.57
N ILE A 359 -19.65 -3.32 8.62
CA ILE A 359 -19.50 -1.87 8.53
C ILE A 359 -20.24 -1.14 9.66
N ASN A 360 -21.24 -1.76 10.29
CA ASN A 360 -22.01 -1.17 11.39
C ASN A 360 -21.22 -1.11 12.70
N ARG A 361 -20.09 -1.85 12.80
CA ARG A 361 -19.11 -1.67 13.87
C ARG A 361 -18.32 -0.39 13.63
N THR A 362 -18.94 0.74 13.93
CA THR A 362 -18.28 2.05 13.79
C THR A 362 -17.04 2.11 14.68
N PRO A 363 -15.99 2.85 14.29
CA PRO A 363 -14.77 2.96 15.10
C PRO A 363 -15.06 3.31 16.56
N ASP A 364 -15.96 4.26 16.81
CA ASP A 364 -16.33 4.68 18.17
C ASP A 364 -17.00 3.56 18.97
N SER A 365 -17.86 2.74 18.34
CA SER A 365 -18.58 1.65 19.02
C SER A 365 -17.65 0.54 19.54
N ILE A 366 -16.48 0.34 18.91
CA ILE A 366 -15.53 -0.72 19.28
C ILE A 366 -14.25 -0.18 19.92
N LYS A 367 -14.13 1.13 20.12
CA LYS A 367 -12.91 1.80 20.59
C LYS A 367 -12.38 1.24 21.91
N SER A 368 -13.26 0.89 22.84
CA SER A 368 -12.90 0.35 24.16
C SER A 368 -12.28 -1.06 24.12
N TYR A 369 -12.46 -1.79 23.02
CA TYR A 369 -11.94 -3.14 22.84
C TYR A 369 -10.60 -3.18 22.08
N LEU A 370 -10.15 -2.03 21.56
CA LEU A 370 -8.97 -1.93 20.72
C LEU A 370 -7.84 -1.21 21.44
N THR A 371 -6.61 -1.64 21.18
CA THR A 371 -5.44 -0.83 21.52
C THR A 371 -5.45 0.47 20.69
N PRO A 372 -4.75 1.53 21.12
CA PRO A 372 -4.68 2.78 20.35
C PRO A 372 -4.21 2.60 18.91
N GLU A 373 -3.25 1.69 18.67
CA GLU A 373 -2.75 1.39 17.32
C GLU A 373 -3.79 0.65 16.47
N GLN A 374 -4.49 -0.34 17.06
CA GLN A 374 -5.57 -1.07 16.40
C GLN A 374 -6.73 -0.16 16.03
N PHE A 375 -7.16 0.72 16.95
CA PHE A 375 -8.21 1.70 16.69
C PHE A 375 -7.86 2.61 15.52
N LYS A 376 -6.64 3.17 15.52
CA LYS A 376 -6.18 4.06 14.43
C LYS A 376 -6.20 3.36 13.07
N LEU A 377 -5.72 2.12 12.99
CA LEU A 377 -5.70 1.39 11.72
C LEU A 377 -7.11 0.98 11.28
N TYR A 378 -7.95 0.53 12.22
CA TYR A 378 -9.33 0.18 11.92
C TYR A 378 -10.14 1.40 11.46
N ASP A 379 -10.03 2.54 12.14
CA ASP A 379 -10.66 3.81 11.76
C ASP A 379 -10.26 4.25 10.34
N LEU A 380 -8.96 4.14 10.01
CA LEU A 380 -8.46 4.42 8.67
C LEU A 380 -9.12 3.51 7.62
N ILE A 381 -9.17 2.20 7.87
CA ILE A 381 -9.80 1.19 6.99
C ILE A 381 -11.30 1.46 6.82
N TRP A 382 -12.00 1.71 7.93
CA TRP A 382 -13.43 1.98 7.95
C TRP A 382 -13.77 3.24 7.14
N LYS A 383 -13.07 4.35 7.37
CA LYS A 383 -13.27 5.61 6.64
C LYS A 383 -13.01 5.44 5.15
N ARG A 384 -11.93 4.75 4.77
CA ARG A 384 -11.62 4.51 3.35
C ARG A 384 -12.69 3.67 2.66
N THR A 385 -13.24 2.68 3.36
CA THR A 385 -14.32 1.83 2.86
C THR A 385 -15.57 2.65 2.59
N ILE A 386 -16.01 3.45 3.55
CA ILE A 386 -17.15 4.37 3.40
C ILE A 386 -16.93 5.34 2.23
N ILE A 387 -15.80 6.05 2.22
CA ILE A 387 -15.46 7.04 1.18
C ILE A 387 -15.51 6.40 -0.21
N SER A 388 -15.03 5.16 -0.37
CA SER A 388 -15.02 4.48 -1.66
C SER A 388 -16.41 4.30 -2.28
N GLN A 389 -17.48 4.29 -1.47
CA GLN A 389 -18.86 4.15 -1.95
C GLN A 389 -19.66 5.46 -1.95
N MET A 390 -19.04 6.60 -1.61
CA MET A 390 -19.70 7.92 -1.61
C MET A 390 -19.69 8.61 -2.98
N LYS A 391 -20.45 9.71 -3.14
CA LYS A 391 -20.41 10.55 -4.35
C LYS A 391 -19.04 11.22 -4.51
N SER A 392 -18.72 11.56 -5.76
CA SER A 392 -17.58 12.45 -6.06
C SER A 392 -17.88 13.82 -5.48
N VAL A 393 -16.84 14.49 -4.97
CA VAL A 393 -16.95 15.91 -4.63
C VAL A 393 -16.89 16.73 -5.92
N ILE A 394 -17.77 17.71 -6.02
CA ILE A 394 -17.76 18.75 -7.06
C ILE A 394 -17.13 19.96 -6.37
N ILE A 395 -16.07 20.49 -6.97
CA ILE A 395 -15.33 21.64 -6.48
C ILE A 395 -15.57 22.77 -7.48
N ASP A 396 -16.23 23.85 -7.07
CA ASP A 396 -16.30 25.04 -7.90
C ASP A 396 -14.93 25.73 -7.90
N GLN A 397 -14.45 26.03 -9.11
CA GLN A 397 -13.19 26.69 -9.36
C GLN A 397 -13.44 27.92 -10.22
N VAL A 398 -12.94 29.07 -9.78
CA VAL A 398 -12.97 30.31 -10.54
C VAL A 398 -11.56 30.63 -11.01
N ALA A 399 -11.39 30.78 -12.32
CA ALA A 399 -10.14 31.22 -12.92
C ALA A 399 -10.33 32.62 -13.50
N VAL A 400 -9.49 33.56 -13.05
CA VAL A 400 -9.49 34.93 -13.53
C VAL A 400 -8.23 35.14 -14.35
N GLU A 401 -8.38 35.58 -15.60
CA GLU A 401 -7.26 36.00 -16.43
C GLU A 401 -7.32 37.51 -16.67
N ILE A 402 -6.17 38.15 -16.52
CA ILE A 402 -6.00 39.59 -16.69
C ILE A 402 -5.00 39.80 -17.80
N SER A 403 -5.37 40.57 -18.81
CA SER A 403 -4.53 40.81 -19.98
C SER A 403 -4.06 42.26 -20.02
N SER A 404 -2.82 42.46 -20.45
CA SER A 404 -2.35 43.78 -20.83
C SER A 404 -3.13 44.30 -22.04
N THR A 405 -3.19 45.63 -22.21
CA THR A 405 -3.89 46.27 -23.35
C THR A 405 -3.36 45.85 -24.72
N ASP A 406 -2.06 45.53 -24.82
CA ASP A 406 -1.44 45.00 -26.04
C ASP A 406 -1.59 43.47 -26.20
N LYS A 407 -2.29 42.81 -25.26
CA LYS A 407 -2.58 41.37 -25.20
C LYS A 407 -1.34 40.47 -25.12
N LYS A 408 -0.16 41.03 -24.84
CA LYS A 408 1.08 40.26 -24.74
C LYS A 408 1.25 39.57 -23.39
N ILE A 409 0.72 40.15 -22.32
CA ILE A 409 0.89 39.66 -20.95
C ILE A 409 -0.44 39.11 -20.45
N ILE A 410 -0.41 37.91 -19.85
CA ILE A 410 -1.56 37.35 -19.13
C ILE A 410 -1.14 36.95 -17.71
N LEU A 411 -1.79 37.59 -16.74
CA LEU A 411 -1.70 37.27 -15.32
C LEU A 411 -2.93 36.43 -14.93
N ARG A 412 -2.74 35.37 -14.14
CA ARG A 412 -3.82 34.43 -13.80
C ARG A 412 -3.94 34.21 -12.29
N ALA A 413 -5.18 34.15 -11.80
CA ALA A 413 -5.52 33.69 -10.45
C ALA A 413 -6.50 32.50 -10.52
N ILE A 414 -6.40 31.58 -9.56
CA ILE A 414 -7.27 30.41 -9.44
C ILE A 414 -7.75 30.29 -7.99
N TYR A 415 -9.07 30.24 -7.81
CA TYR A 415 -9.74 30.11 -6.52
C TYR A 415 -10.55 28.81 -6.50
N ASN A 416 -10.53 28.07 -5.37
CA ASN A 416 -11.25 26.79 -5.17
C ASN A 416 -12.14 26.89 -3.92
N ASP A 417 -13.22 26.10 -3.84
CA ASP A 417 -14.26 25.98 -2.79
C ASP A 417 -13.94 26.14 -1.28
N ASN A 418 -12.69 26.35 -0.87
CA ASN A 418 -12.37 27.00 0.40
C ASN A 418 -12.04 28.47 0.16
N ILE A 419 -12.91 29.14 -0.59
CA ILE A 419 -12.84 30.57 -0.84
C ILE A 419 -13.28 31.21 0.49
N ASP A 420 -12.35 31.83 1.21
CA ASP A 420 -12.73 32.57 2.41
C ASP A 420 -13.72 33.69 2.02
N ILE A 421 -14.57 34.15 2.95
CA ILE A 421 -15.64 35.14 2.69
C ILE A 421 -15.10 36.38 1.95
N GLU A 422 -13.84 36.75 2.21
CA GLU A 422 -13.13 37.83 1.53
C GLU A 422 -12.92 37.58 0.03
N ASP A 423 -12.53 36.36 -0.35
CA ASP A 423 -12.31 35.97 -1.74
C ASP A 423 -13.65 35.84 -2.51
N GLU A 424 -14.74 35.41 -1.87
CA GLU A 424 -16.08 35.39 -2.49
C GLU A 424 -16.55 36.80 -2.83
N GLY A 425 -16.41 37.71 -1.86
CA GLY A 425 -16.73 39.12 -2.04
C GLY A 425 -15.83 39.80 -3.08
N LEU A 426 -14.62 39.31 -3.31
CA LEU A 426 -13.72 39.79 -4.35
C LEU A 426 -14.17 39.31 -5.74
N LEU A 427 -14.42 38.01 -5.90
CA LEU A 427 -14.81 37.42 -7.18
C LEU A 427 -16.14 37.99 -7.69
N ALA A 428 -17.11 38.21 -6.80
CA ALA A 428 -18.40 38.82 -7.14
C ALA A 428 -18.27 40.26 -7.70
N THR A 429 -17.11 40.90 -7.50
CA THR A 429 -16.85 42.26 -7.96
C THR A 429 -16.16 42.35 -9.30
N MET A 430 -15.62 41.23 -9.81
CA MET A 430 -14.85 41.18 -11.05
C MET A 430 -15.77 41.02 -12.27
N LYS A 431 -15.56 41.84 -13.30
CA LYS A 431 -16.26 41.72 -14.59
C LYS A 431 -15.28 41.72 -15.76
N GLU A 432 -15.60 40.96 -16.80
CA GLU A 432 -14.82 41.01 -18.05
C GLU A 432 -14.80 42.42 -18.64
N GLY A 433 -13.64 42.84 -19.13
CA GLY A 433 -13.37 44.18 -19.63
C GLY A 433 -13.12 45.23 -18.55
N GLU A 434 -13.31 44.91 -17.27
CA GLU A 434 -13.02 45.84 -16.16
C GLU A 434 -11.53 46.15 -16.08
N THR A 435 -11.18 47.43 -15.94
CA THR A 435 -9.79 47.87 -15.76
C THR A 435 -9.26 47.44 -14.40
N CYS A 436 -8.04 46.92 -14.37
CA CYS A 436 -7.33 46.61 -13.13
C CYS A 436 -6.07 47.48 -13.01
N LYS A 437 -5.86 48.02 -11.81
CA LYS A 437 -4.64 48.73 -11.46
C LYS A 437 -3.60 47.75 -10.95
N LEU A 438 -2.38 47.83 -11.47
CA LEU A 438 -1.24 47.12 -10.90
C LEU A 438 -0.77 47.87 -9.65
N ILE A 439 -0.66 47.18 -8.51
CA ILE A 439 -0.22 47.75 -7.24
C ILE A 439 1.26 47.45 -7.00
N SER A 440 1.64 46.18 -7.14
CA SER A 440 3.01 45.72 -6.91
C SER A 440 3.32 44.48 -7.75
N VAL A 441 4.60 44.24 -8.00
CA VAL A 441 5.10 43.03 -8.67
C VAL A 441 6.23 42.44 -7.84
N ASP A 442 6.01 41.24 -7.31
CA ASP A 442 6.98 40.50 -6.52
C ASP A 442 7.67 39.42 -7.37
N LEU A 443 8.99 39.47 -7.37
CA LEU A 443 9.82 38.39 -7.88
C LEU A 443 10.10 37.36 -6.79
N LYS A 444 9.80 36.09 -7.08
CA LYS A 444 10.21 34.97 -6.21
C LYS A 444 11.21 34.10 -6.95
N GLN A 445 12.44 34.08 -6.43
CA GLN A 445 13.48 33.15 -6.86
C GLN A 445 13.19 31.77 -6.28
N HIS A 446 13.38 30.75 -7.10
CA HIS A 446 13.28 29.36 -6.70
C HIS A 446 14.45 28.58 -7.26
N PHE A 447 14.69 27.43 -6.64
CA PHE A 447 15.59 26.42 -7.16
C PHE A 447 14.85 25.10 -7.22
N THR A 448 15.03 24.38 -8.33
CA THR A 448 14.55 22.99 -8.43
C THR A 448 15.16 22.19 -7.29
N GLN A 449 14.39 21.27 -6.71
CA GLN A 449 14.85 20.39 -5.64
C GLN A 449 15.16 19.00 -6.20
N PRO A 450 16.14 18.27 -5.64
CA PRO A 450 16.38 16.89 -6.02
C PRO A 450 15.15 16.02 -5.71
N PRO A 451 15.00 14.85 -6.36
CA PRO A 451 13.92 13.93 -6.02
C PRO A 451 14.00 13.53 -4.55
N LEU A 452 12.84 13.40 -3.90
CA LEU A 452 12.78 13.03 -2.48
C LEU A 452 13.33 11.62 -2.26
N ARG A 453 14.02 11.43 -1.14
CA ARG A 453 14.39 10.10 -0.64
C ARG A 453 13.14 9.24 -0.44
N TYR A 454 13.31 7.92 -0.56
CA TYR A 454 12.21 7.01 -0.32
C TYR A 454 11.88 6.96 1.18
N SER A 455 10.63 7.28 1.52
CA SER A 455 9.97 6.75 2.72
C SER A 455 9.49 5.31 2.49
N GLU A 456 9.15 4.58 3.55
CA GLU A 456 8.53 3.24 3.42
C GLU A 456 7.28 3.27 2.53
N ALA A 457 6.44 4.30 2.63
CA ALA A 457 5.28 4.47 1.75
C ALA A 457 5.69 4.56 0.28
N SER A 458 6.64 5.44 -0.02
CA SER A 458 7.04 5.72 -1.40
C SER A 458 7.81 4.56 -2.05
N ILE A 459 8.58 3.77 -1.29
CA ILE A 459 9.24 2.56 -1.82
C ILE A 459 8.22 1.45 -2.06
N VAL A 460 7.22 1.25 -1.19
CA VAL A 460 6.11 0.32 -1.45
C VAL A 460 5.38 0.70 -2.73
N LYS A 461 5.06 1.98 -2.91
CA LYS A 461 4.45 2.49 -4.14
C LYS A 461 5.29 2.19 -5.36
N LYS A 462 6.59 2.50 -5.31
CA LYS A 462 7.50 2.28 -6.44
C LYS A 462 7.61 0.80 -6.79
N MET A 463 7.75 -0.06 -5.77
CA MET A 463 7.81 -1.52 -5.92
C MET A 463 6.53 -2.06 -6.59
N GLU A 464 5.35 -1.61 -6.15
CA GLU A 464 4.09 -1.95 -6.80
C GLU A 464 4.04 -1.53 -8.27
N GLU A 465 4.39 -0.28 -8.58
CA GLU A 465 4.35 0.28 -9.94
C GLU A 465 5.20 -0.53 -10.94
N ILE A 466 6.41 -0.91 -10.54
CA ILE A 466 7.33 -1.69 -11.38
C ILE A 466 7.08 -3.21 -11.28
N GLY A 467 6.09 -3.64 -10.50
CA GLY A 467 5.71 -5.04 -10.35
C GLY A 467 6.67 -5.89 -9.52
N ILE A 468 7.50 -5.26 -8.69
CA ILE A 468 8.44 -5.90 -7.76
C ILE A 468 7.80 -5.99 -6.39
N GLY A 469 7.93 -7.14 -5.74
CA GLY A 469 7.19 -7.43 -4.51
C GLY A 469 5.70 -7.71 -4.75
N ARG A 470 5.05 -8.21 -3.71
CA ARG A 470 3.64 -8.62 -3.65
C ARG A 470 3.08 -8.24 -2.27
N PRO A 471 1.76 -8.24 -2.07
CA PRO A 471 1.14 -8.03 -0.77
C PRO A 471 1.81 -8.77 0.39
N SER A 472 2.23 -10.02 0.16
CA SER A 472 2.92 -10.86 1.14
C SER A 472 4.40 -10.51 1.38
N THR A 473 5.03 -9.68 0.55
CA THR A 473 6.48 -9.46 0.60
C THR A 473 6.90 -8.01 0.87
N TYR A 474 6.07 -7.00 0.63
CA TYR A 474 6.46 -5.58 0.78
C TYR A 474 7.11 -5.29 2.15
N ALA A 475 6.39 -5.60 3.24
CA ALA A 475 6.88 -5.35 4.59
C ALA A 475 8.11 -6.19 4.94
N ILE A 476 8.21 -7.43 4.44
CA ILE A 476 9.35 -8.32 4.68
C ILE A 476 10.60 -7.78 4.00
N ILE A 477 10.49 -7.31 2.75
CA ILE A 477 11.61 -6.76 1.98
C ILE A 477 12.17 -5.53 2.71
N ILE A 478 11.30 -4.61 3.10
CA ILE A 478 11.69 -3.39 3.82
C ILE A 478 12.30 -3.73 5.18
N SER A 479 11.69 -4.65 5.93
CA SER A 479 12.22 -5.07 7.24
C SER A 479 13.61 -5.69 7.15
N VAL A 480 13.92 -6.41 6.06
CA VAL A 480 15.25 -6.98 5.87
C VAL A 480 16.28 -5.91 5.50
N LEU A 481 15.89 -4.91 4.72
CA LEU A 481 16.78 -3.79 4.40
C LEU A 481 17.09 -2.91 5.62
N GLN A 482 16.16 -2.83 6.58
CA GLN A 482 16.31 -2.09 7.84
C GLN A 482 16.88 -2.93 8.99
N ASP A 483 17.19 -4.22 8.79
CA ASP A 483 17.80 -5.04 9.83
C ASP A 483 19.15 -4.38 10.21
N PRO A 484 19.41 -4.04 11.49
CA PRO A 484 20.67 -3.41 11.90
C PRO A 484 21.90 -4.20 11.46
N GLN A 485 21.79 -5.53 11.36
CA GLN A 485 22.89 -6.36 10.84
C GLN A 485 23.06 -6.25 9.31
N MET A 486 22.06 -5.81 8.56
CA MET A 486 22.20 -5.41 7.15
C MET A 486 22.70 -3.97 7.04
N GLU A 487 22.21 -3.06 7.88
CA GLU A 487 22.65 -1.66 7.93
C GLU A 487 24.13 -1.52 8.31
N GLU A 488 24.60 -2.22 9.35
CA GLU A 488 25.99 -2.23 9.80
C GLU A 488 26.93 -2.91 8.79
N LYS A 489 26.42 -3.87 8.00
CA LYS A 489 27.24 -4.66 7.05
C LYS A 489 27.30 -4.07 5.65
N LEU A 490 26.28 -3.34 5.22
CA LEU A 490 26.29 -2.52 4.01
C LEU A 490 26.77 -1.08 4.31
N ASP A 491 27.00 -0.77 5.60
CA ASP A 491 27.42 0.53 6.12
C ASP A 491 26.42 1.65 5.71
N LEU A 492 25.14 1.29 5.52
CA LEU A 492 24.16 2.12 4.83
C LEU A 492 23.83 3.41 5.58
N ILE A 493 23.99 3.46 6.91
CA ILE A 493 23.54 4.61 7.73
C ILE A 493 24.49 5.00 8.88
N SER A 494 25.52 4.23 9.26
CA SER A 494 26.35 4.60 10.42
C SER A 494 27.70 5.24 10.05
N ASN A 495 27.79 6.55 10.30
CA ASN A 495 29.03 7.32 10.55
C ASN A 495 29.76 8.00 9.39
N GLY A 496 29.07 8.46 8.35
CA GLY A 496 29.64 9.47 7.43
C GLY A 496 30.93 9.07 6.71
N ARG A 497 31.25 7.77 6.63
CA ARG A 497 32.43 7.26 5.94
C ARG A 497 32.10 7.04 4.46
N ALA A 498 33.00 7.48 3.59
CA ALA A 498 32.89 7.43 2.13
C ALA A 498 32.78 6.00 1.53
N ASP A 499 32.77 4.94 2.34
CA ASP A 499 32.92 3.54 1.88
C ASP A 499 31.59 2.82 1.61
N TRP A 500 30.46 3.25 2.21
CA TRP A 500 29.17 2.56 2.01
C TRP A 500 28.69 2.60 0.55
N LYS A 501 28.89 3.72 -0.14
CA LYS A 501 28.56 3.85 -1.57
C LYS A 501 29.41 2.91 -2.41
N LYS A 502 30.70 2.79 -2.08
CA LYS A 502 31.64 1.91 -2.78
C LYS A 502 31.30 0.44 -2.54
N ARG A 503 31.00 0.05 -1.29
CA ARG A 503 30.60 -1.31 -0.93
C ARG A 503 29.25 -1.68 -1.50
N THR A 504 28.27 -0.79 -1.44
CA THR A 504 26.93 -1.03 -2.00
C THR A 504 26.96 -1.06 -3.52
N LYS A 505 27.76 -0.20 -4.16
CA LYS A 505 28.02 -0.28 -5.60
C LYS A 505 28.69 -1.60 -5.96
N LEU A 506 29.74 -2.01 -5.27
CA LEU A 506 30.40 -3.30 -5.49
C LEU A 506 29.43 -4.47 -5.28
N PHE A 507 28.51 -4.37 -4.32
CA PHE A 507 27.47 -5.37 -4.08
C PHE A 507 26.52 -5.47 -5.26
N LEU A 508 26.03 -4.32 -5.76
CA LEU A 508 25.14 -4.25 -6.90
C LEU A 508 25.84 -4.71 -8.20
N ASP A 509 27.06 -4.24 -8.46
CA ASP A 509 27.90 -4.63 -9.61
C ASP A 509 28.32 -6.12 -9.58
N THR A 510 28.24 -6.76 -8.40
CA THR A 510 28.48 -8.20 -8.28
C THR A 510 27.23 -9.02 -8.59
N ILE A 511 26.04 -8.44 -8.44
CA ILE A 511 24.74 -9.10 -8.62
C ILE A 511 24.16 -8.85 -10.01
N PHE A 512 24.31 -7.63 -10.53
CA PHE A 512 23.82 -7.15 -11.82
C PHE A 512 24.99 -6.86 -12.75
#